data_AF-A0A528JI58-F1
#
_entry.id   AF-A0A528JI58-F1
#
_cell.length_a   1.000
_cell.length_b   1.000
_cell.length_c   1.000
_cell.angle_alpha   90.00
_cell.angle_beta   90.00
_cell.angle_gamma   90.00
#
_symmetry.space_group_name_H-M   'P 1'
#
loop_
_entity.id
_entity.type
_entity.pdbx_description
1 polymer ?
#
loop_
_entity_poly.entity_id
_entity_poly.type
_entity_poly.pdbx_seq_one_letter_code
_entity_poly.pdbx_strand_id
1 'polypeptide(L)'
;MIVRPRPGFLHLFFIMRGSVVPRILPQIFGFGIYGALVLLAVRALGLDLGNAGPAPLALLGVALSIYLGFRNNAAYDRWWEARKLWGQLVFDIRNLARASTGMIENRAELRGLLMEAIAFCHFLRGLLRRVDATSDARAFIGEEAESAAKLANPPDAMVRRMGERAAALYRAGSIDVMGYRILDERLSQIAAAQAGCERIMGTPLPFAYTLL
;
A
#
# COMPACT_ATOMS: atom_id res chain seq x y z
N MET A 1 2.76 5.49 8.41
CA MET A 1 1.68 5.93 9.32
C MET A 1 1.98 7.36 9.70
N ILE A 2 1.12 8.31 9.36
CA ILE A 2 1.26 9.68 9.87
C ILE A 2 0.89 9.60 11.35
N VAL A 3 1.88 9.47 12.22
CA VAL A 3 1.67 9.48 13.67
C VAL A 3 1.41 10.93 14.06
N ARG A 4 0.14 11.32 14.16
CA ARG A 4 -0.24 12.63 14.68
C ARG A 4 -0.34 12.54 16.21
N PRO A 5 0.05 13.58 16.96
CA PRO A 5 -0.37 13.69 18.36
C PRO A 5 -1.90 13.58 18.40
N ARG A 6 -2.44 12.80 19.35
CA ARG A 6 -3.88 12.54 19.46
C ARG A 6 -4.61 13.89 19.59
N PRO A 7 -5.35 14.36 18.56
CA PRO A 7 -6.07 15.60 18.66
C PRO A 7 -7.20 15.41 19.68
N GLY A 8 -7.56 16.48 20.40
CA GLY A 8 -8.78 16.47 21.22
C GLY A 8 -10.02 16.17 20.38
N PHE A 9 -11.09 15.66 21.01
CA PHE A 9 -12.33 15.24 20.36
C PHE A 9 -12.88 16.29 19.37
N LEU A 10 -12.96 17.57 19.76
CA LEU A 10 -13.43 18.65 18.87
C LEU A 10 -12.52 18.89 17.67
N HIS A 11 -11.19 18.75 17.85
CA HIS A 11 -10.24 18.97 16.77
C HIS A 11 -10.34 17.87 15.70
N LEU A 12 -10.76 16.65 16.06
CA LEU A 12 -11.03 15.57 15.10
C LEU A 12 -12.17 15.91 14.12
N PHE A 13 -13.21 16.64 14.57
CA PHE A 13 -14.32 17.04 13.70
C PHE A 13 -13.93 18.10 12.67
N PHE A 14 -12.97 18.98 12.98
CA PHE A 14 -12.56 20.07 12.10
C PHE A 14 -11.29 19.76 11.26
N ILE A 15 -10.70 18.57 11.38
CA ILE A 15 -9.59 18.16 10.51
C ILE A 15 -10.14 17.91 9.09
N MET A 16 -9.93 18.88 8.20
CA MET A 16 -10.32 18.76 6.79
C MET A 16 -9.24 18.09 5.92
N ARG A 17 -7.95 18.25 6.26
CA ARG A 17 -6.85 17.64 5.49
C ARG A 17 -6.77 16.13 5.72
N GLY A 18 -7.21 15.37 4.72
CA GLY A 18 -7.23 13.90 4.73
C GLY A 18 -8.54 13.29 5.23
N SER A 19 -9.57 14.11 5.46
CA SER A 19 -10.91 13.64 5.81
C SER A 19 -11.73 13.27 4.57
N VAL A 20 -12.72 12.39 4.75
CA VAL A 20 -13.72 12.06 3.73
C VAL A 20 -14.76 13.20 3.61
N VAL A 21 -14.88 14.07 4.62
CA VAL A 21 -15.89 15.13 4.70
C VAL A 21 -15.95 16.01 3.44
N PRO A 22 -14.85 16.61 2.93
CA PRO A 22 -14.91 17.43 1.71
C PRO A 22 -15.46 16.68 0.49
N ARG A 23 -15.29 15.35 0.46
CA ARG A 23 -15.70 14.50 -0.65
C ARG A 23 -17.18 14.10 -0.60
N ILE A 24 -17.79 14.06 0.59
CA ILE A 24 -19.21 13.70 0.80
C ILE A 24 -20.10 14.92 1.03
N LEU A 25 -19.51 16.07 1.36
CA LEU A 25 -20.24 17.31 1.64
C LEU A 25 -21.18 17.75 0.50
N PRO A 26 -20.78 17.76 -0.79
CA PRO A 26 -21.70 18.17 -1.86
C PRO A 26 -22.88 17.19 -2.01
N GLN A 27 -22.70 15.89 -1.73
CA GLN A 27 -23.78 14.90 -1.74
C GLN A 27 -24.74 15.15 -0.57
N ILE A 28 -24.21 15.45 0.63
CA ILE A 28 -25.04 15.79 1.80
C ILE A 28 -25.93 17.01 1.49
N PHE A 29 -25.35 18.08 0.93
CA PHE A 29 -26.13 19.25 0.53
C PHE A 29 -27.13 18.94 -0.58
N GLY A 30 -26.72 18.15 -1.59
CA GLY A 30 -27.61 17.72 -2.67
C GLY A 30 -28.83 16.96 -2.17
N PHE A 31 -28.64 15.95 -1.31
CA PHE A 31 -29.74 15.21 -0.69
C PHE A 31 -30.58 16.08 0.25
N GLY A 32 -29.96 17.02 0.97
CA GLY A 32 -30.67 17.99 1.81
C GLY A 32 -31.60 18.90 1.01
N ILE A 33 -31.11 19.48 -0.09
CA ILE A 33 -31.91 20.30 -1.01
C ILE A 33 -33.01 19.46 -1.64
N TYR A 34 -32.70 18.25 -2.11
CA TYR A 34 -33.69 17.33 -2.66
C TYR A 34 -34.82 17.04 -1.66
N GLY A 35 -34.48 16.71 -0.41
CA GLY A 35 -35.47 16.49 0.64
C GLY A 35 -36.32 17.72 0.92
N ALA A 36 -35.73 18.92 0.94
CA ALA A 36 -36.44 20.18 1.12
C ALA A 36 -37.42 20.47 -0.04
N LEU A 37 -37.01 20.20 -1.29
CA LEU A 37 -37.87 20.36 -2.48
C LEU A 37 -39.05 19.38 -2.46
N VAL A 38 -38.81 18.12 -2.11
CA VAL A 38 -39.87 17.12 -1.96
C VAL A 38 -40.88 17.56 -0.89
N LEU A 39 -40.40 18.02 0.28
CA LEU A 39 -41.26 18.52 1.34
C LEU A 39 -42.11 19.72 0.89
N LEU A 40 -41.50 20.66 0.17
CA LEU A 40 -42.20 21.84 -0.36
C LEU A 40 -43.27 21.43 -1.36
N ALA A 41 -42.96 20.52 -2.29
CA ALA A 41 -43.90 20.03 -3.28
C ALA A 41 -45.10 19.31 -2.64
N VAL A 42 -44.86 18.45 -1.65
CA VAL A 42 -45.93 17.74 -0.91
C VAL A 42 -46.87 18.73 -0.21
N ARG A 43 -46.32 19.76 0.44
CA ARG A 43 -47.11 20.80 1.11
C ARG A 43 -47.88 21.68 0.12
N ALA A 44 -47.26 22.07 -0.99
CA ALA A 44 -47.86 22.94 -1.99
C ALA A 44 -48.98 22.24 -2.78
N LEU A 45 -48.83 20.95 -3.07
CA LEU A 45 -49.81 20.14 -3.81
C LEU A 45 -50.87 19.49 -2.90
N GLY A 46 -50.75 19.62 -1.57
CA GLY A 46 -51.67 19.00 -0.61
C GLY A 46 -51.69 17.46 -0.68
N LEU A 47 -50.57 16.84 -1.06
CA LEU A 47 -50.47 15.39 -1.22
C LEU A 47 -50.43 14.71 0.15
N ASP A 48 -51.28 13.71 0.37
CA ASP A 48 -51.24 12.85 1.55
C ASP A 48 -50.36 11.63 1.29
N LEU A 49 -49.14 11.67 1.84
CA LEU A 49 -48.18 10.56 1.82
C LEU A 49 -48.26 9.69 3.09
N GLY A 50 -49.26 9.89 3.96
CA GLY A 50 -49.39 9.17 5.24
C GLY A 50 -49.46 7.64 5.10
N ASN A 51 -49.90 7.13 3.96
CA ASN A 51 -49.97 5.70 3.66
C ASN A 51 -48.63 5.11 3.18
N ALA A 52 -47.66 5.94 2.80
CA ALA A 52 -46.31 5.50 2.43
C ALA A 52 -45.46 5.34 3.70
N GLY A 53 -45.67 4.24 4.43
CA GLY A 53 -44.89 3.93 5.64
C GLY A 53 -43.39 3.76 5.37
N PRO A 54 -42.52 3.96 6.38
CA PRO A 54 -41.07 3.92 6.20
C PRO A 54 -40.51 2.50 6.01
N ALA A 55 -41.34 1.46 6.08
CA ALA A 55 -40.90 0.06 6.11
C ALA A 55 -40.05 -0.37 4.90
N PRO A 56 -40.38 -0.03 3.63
CA PRO A 56 -39.53 -0.37 2.49
C PRO A 56 -38.15 0.30 2.56
N LEU A 57 -38.10 1.56 3.01
CA LEU A 57 -36.85 2.31 3.18
C LEU A 57 -36.01 1.73 4.32
N ALA A 58 -36.64 1.32 5.42
CA ALA A 58 -35.95 0.67 6.54
C ALA A 58 -35.32 -0.66 6.10
N LEU A 59 -36.04 -1.48 5.34
CA LEU A 59 -35.52 -2.73 4.80
C LEU A 59 -34.32 -2.50 3.87
N LEU A 60 -34.41 -1.51 2.97
CA LEU A 60 -33.29 -1.10 2.12
C LEU A 60 -32.09 -0.61 2.94
N GLY A 61 -32.33 0.15 4.00
CA GLY A 61 -31.29 0.63 4.91
C GLY A 61 -30.56 -0.50 5.62
N VAL A 62 -31.30 -1.50 6.13
CA VAL A 62 -30.72 -2.70 6.75
C VAL A 62 -29.87 -3.47 5.75
N ALA A 63 -30.40 -3.74 4.56
CA ALA A 63 -29.65 -4.43 3.50
C ALA A 63 -28.35 -3.68 3.17
N LEU A 64 -28.42 -2.37 2.93
CA LEU A 64 -27.26 -1.54 2.61
C LEU A 64 -26.21 -1.56 3.74
N SER A 65 -26.63 -1.50 5.00
CA SER A 65 -25.72 -1.54 6.16
C SER A 65 -24.92 -2.85 6.23
N ILE A 66 -25.57 -3.98 5.96
CA ILE A 66 -24.93 -5.30 5.95
C ILE A 66 -23.89 -5.37 4.81
N TYR A 67 -24.26 -4.92 3.62
CA TYR A 67 -23.34 -4.88 2.47
C TYR A 67 -22.13 -3.97 2.73
N LEU A 68 -22.35 -2.80 3.32
CA LEU A 68 -21.28 -1.88 3.69
C LEU A 68 -20.32 -2.54 4.71
N GLY A 69 -20.86 -3.31 5.66
CA GLY A 69 -20.06 -4.12 6.58
C GLY A 69 -19.12 -5.09 5.87
N PHE A 70 -19.63 -5.89 4.94
CA PHE A 70 -18.81 -6.82 4.16
C PHE A 70 -17.75 -6.11 3.31
N ARG A 71 -18.12 -5.00 2.65
CA ARG A 71 -17.19 -4.19 1.84
C ARG A 71 -16.08 -3.60 2.71
N ASN A 72 -16.42 -3.06 3.88
CA ASN A 72 -15.47 -2.47 4.80
C ASN A 72 -14.49 -3.50 5.35
N ASN A 73 -14.97 -4.71 5.70
CA ASN A 73 -14.10 -5.80 6.14
C ASN A 73 -13.11 -6.20 5.05
N ALA A 74 -13.56 -6.40 3.81
CA ALA A 74 -12.67 -6.74 2.70
C ALA A 74 -11.64 -5.63 2.40
N ALA A 75 -12.06 -4.36 2.45
CA ALA A 75 -11.16 -3.22 2.30
C ALA A 75 -10.13 -3.12 3.44
N TYR A 76 -10.56 -3.40 4.67
CA TYR A 76 -9.69 -3.43 5.84
C TYR A 76 -8.66 -4.55 5.75
N ASP A 77 -9.06 -5.77 5.40
CA ASP A 77 -8.15 -6.91 5.26
C ASP A 77 -7.08 -6.65 4.20
N ARG A 78 -7.47 -6.08 3.07
CA ARG A 78 -6.55 -5.66 2.01
C ARG A 78 -5.56 -4.60 2.50
N TRP A 79 -6.04 -3.59 3.24
CA TRP A 79 -5.17 -2.56 3.82
C TRP A 79 -4.20 -3.16 4.84
N TRP A 80 -4.69 -4.08 5.68
CA TRP A 80 -3.90 -4.72 6.72
C TRP A 80 -2.84 -5.66 6.13
N GLU A 81 -3.19 -6.41 5.09
CA GLU A 81 -2.25 -7.23 4.34
C GLU A 81 -1.10 -6.38 3.76
N ALA A 82 -1.41 -5.28 3.09
CA ALA A 82 -0.40 -4.35 2.58
C ALA A 82 0.52 -3.83 3.71
N ARG A 83 -0.04 -3.51 4.88
CA ARG A 83 0.74 -3.06 6.03
C ARG A 83 1.67 -4.15 6.57
N LYS A 84 1.20 -5.40 6.63
CA LYS A 84 1.99 -6.57 7.04
C LYS A 84 3.15 -6.81 6.09
N LEU A 85 2.92 -6.78 4.77
CA LEU A 85 3.97 -6.95 3.75
C LEU A 85 5.10 -5.92 3.90
N TRP A 86 4.77 -4.64 4.08
CA TRP A 86 5.78 -3.61 4.35
C TRP A 86 6.49 -3.78 5.71
N GLY A 87 5.80 -4.32 6.72
CA GLY A 87 6.42 -4.67 8.00
C GLY A 87 7.43 -5.81 7.87
N GLN A 88 7.04 -6.85 7.13
CA GLN A 88 7.88 -7.99 6.78
C GLN A 88 9.12 -7.55 6.01
N LEU A 89 8.95 -6.64 5.04
CA LEU A 89 10.07 -6.10 4.27
C LEU A 89 11.12 -5.40 5.15
N VAL A 90 10.68 -4.60 6.13
CA VAL A 90 11.62 -3.98 7.10
C VAL A 90 12.35 -5.03 7.91
N PHE A 91 11.68 -6.11 8.31
CA PHE A 91 12.29 -7.23 9.01
C PHE A 91 13.33 -7.96 8.15
N ASP A 92 13.00 -8.28 6.89
CA ASP A 92 13.90 -9.01 6.00
C ASP A 92 15.12 -8.18 5.59
N ILE A 93 14.96 -6.89 5.33
CA ILE A 93 16.09 -5.99 5.04
C ILE A 93 17.02 -5.88 6.25
N ARG A 94 16.50 -5.80 7.47
CA ARG A 94 17.32 -5.82 8.69
C ARG A 94 18.07 -7.14 8.86
N ASN A 95 17.43 -8.26 8.56
CA ASN A 95 18.08 -9.57 8.64
C ASN A 95 19.13 -9.77 7.55
N LEU A 96 18.86 -9.30 6.33
CA LEU A 96 19.85 -9.28 5.24
C LEU A 96 21.09 -8.50 5.71
N ALA A 97 20.90 -7.28 6.22
CA ALA A 97 22.01 -6.46 6.70
C ALA A 97 22.78 -7.09 7.87
N ARG A 98 22.07 -7.67 8.84
CA ARG A 98 22.68 -8.35 9.98
C ARG A 98 23.52 -9.55 9.53
N ALA A 99 22.97 -10.40 8.65
CA ALA A 99 23.67 -11.58 8.16
C ALA A 99 24.86 -11.21 7.27
N SER A 100 24.66 -10.31 6.31
CA SER A 100 25.71 -9.89 5.37
C SER A 100 26.88 -9.21 6.07
N THR A 101 26.64 -8.45 7.15
CA THR A 101 27.71 -7.79 7.92
C THR A 101 28.64 -8.79 8.61
N GLY A 102 28.11 -9.93 9.05
CA GLY A 102 28.90 -11.00 9.68
C GLY A 102 29.58 -11.93 8.68
N MET A 103 29.12 -11.96 7.43
CA MET A 103 29.59 -12.90 6.40
C MET A 103 30.53 -12.29 5.37
N ILE A 104 30.32 -11.01 5.03
CA ILE A 104 31.06 -10.33 3.96
C ILE A 104 32.14 -9.44 4.58
N GLU A 105 33.39 -9.87 4.48
CA GLU A 105 34.54 -9.11 4.99
C GLU A 105 34.84 -7.87 4.14
N ASN A 106 34.73 -8.00 2.81
CA ASN A 106 34.96 -6.89 1.89
C ASN A 106 33.88 -5.80 2.07
N ARG A 107 34.29 -4.67 2.64
CA ARG A 107 33.39 -3.54 2.94
C ARG A 107 32.80 -2.88 1.70
N ALA A 108 33.48 -2.92 0.55
CA ALA A 108 32.94 -2.38 -0.69
C ALA A 108 31.79 -3.24 -1.21
N GLU A 109 31.94 -4.57 -1.17
CA GLU A 109 30.90 -5.54 -1.56
C GLU A 109 29.71 -5.51 -0.62
N LEU A 110 29.96 -5.48 0.69
CA LEU A 110 28.93 -5.31 1.70
C LEU A 110 28.15 -4.01 1.48
N ARG A 111 28.85 -2.88 1.26
CA ARG A 111 28.21 -1.60 0.98
C ARG A 111 27.37 -1.69 -0.29
N GLY A 112 27.89 -2.27 -1.38
CA GLY A 112 27.16 -2.44 -2.63
C GLY A 112 25.84 -3.19 -2.44
N LEU A 113 25.87 -4.33 -1.75
CA LEU A 113 24.67 -5.11 -1.43
C LEU A 113 23.62 -4.29 -0.66
N LEU A 114 24.06 -3.55 0.37
CA LEU A 114 23.15 -2.75 1.20
C LEU A 114 22.59 -1.53 0.46
N MET A 115 23.37 -0.91 -0.43
CA MET A 115 22.88 0.19 -1.26
C MET A 115 21.86 -0.31 -2.29
N GLU A 116 22.07 -1.49 -2.87
CA GLU A 116 21.10 -2.15 -3.76
C GLU A 116 19.78 -2.47 -3.02
N ALA A 117 19.86 -2.93 -1.76
CA ALA A 117 18.70 -3.16 -0.91
C ALA A 117 17.89 -1.88 -0.61
N ILE A 118 18.57 -0.73 -0.48
CA ILE A 118 17.92 0.57 -0.30
C ILE A 118 17.30 1.05 -1.62
N ALA A 119 18.02 0.94 -2.75
CA ALA A 119 17.51 1.28 -4.06
C ALA A 119 16.25 0.45 -4.42
N PHE A 120 16.25 -0.84 -4.08
CA PHE A 120 15.08 -1.71 -4.15
C PHE A 120 13.86 -1.09 -3.44
N CYS A 121 14.03 -0.57 -2.21
CA CYS A 121 12.94 0.03 -1.46
C CYS A 121 12.38 1.29 -2.16
N HIS A 122 13.25 2.11 -2.76
CA HIS A 122 12.85 3.29 -3.52
C HIS A 122 12.09 2.91 -4.79
N PHE A 123 12.61 1.94 -5.56
CA PHE A 123 11.95 1.46 -6.76
C PHE A 123 10.61 0.79 -6.45
N LEU A 124 10.51 -0.03 -5.41
CA LEU A 124 9.25 -0.66 -5.00
C LEU A 124 8.21 0.40 -4.58
N ARG A 125 8.63 1.41 -3.80
CA ARG A 125 7.76 2.54 -3.45
C ARG A 125 7.32 3.31 -4.70
N GLY A 126 8.24 3.57 -5.63
CA GLY A 126 7.98 4.24 -6.91
C GLY A 126 6.93 3.49 -7.73
N LEU A 127 7.15 2.19 -7.94
CA LEU A 127 6.24 1.28 -8.63
C LEU A 127 4.83 1.32 -8.02
N LEU A 128 4.72 1.11 -6.70
CA LEU A 128 3.43 1.03 -6.01
C LEU A 128 2.67 2.36 -5.96
N ARG A 129 3.38 3.49 -6.02
CA ARG A 129 2.78 4.83 -6.05
C ARG A 129 2.63 5.39 -7.46
N ARG A 130 3.14 4.71 -8.48
CA ARG A 130 3.21 5.20 -9.87
C ARG A 130 3.93 6.55 -9.96
N VAL A 131 5.06 6.68 -9.27
CA VAL A 131 5.92 7.87 -9.30
C VAL A 131 7.33 7.46 -9.69
N ASP A 132 8.02 8.33 -10.43
CA ASP A 132 9.43 8.12 -10.71
C ASP A 132 10.24 8.23 -9.41
N ALA A 133 10.99 7.17 -9.10
CA ALA A 133 11.87 7.09 -7.93
C ALA A 133 13.35 6.96 -8.32
N THR A 134 13.68 7.19 -9.60
CA THR A 134 15.04 7.03 -10.15
C THR A 134 16.03 7.97 -9.48
N SER A 135 15.65 9.23 -9.23
CA SER A 135 16.51 10.19 -8.53
C SER A 135 16.81 9.77 -7.10
N ASP A 136 15.82 9.25 -6.38
CA ASP A 136 16.00 8.75 -5.01
C ASP A 136 16.92 7.51 -4.99
N ALA A 137 16.76 6.59 -5.95
CA ALA A 137 17.62 5.41 -6.07
C ALA A 137 19.06 5.76 -6.49
N ARG A 138 19.24 6.77 -7.35
CA ARG A 138 20.55 7.26 -7.81
C ARG A 138 21.48 7.66 -6.66
N ALA A 139 20.92 8.18 -5.57
CA ALA A 139 21.70 8.52 -4.38
C ALA A 139 22.45 7.32 -3.75
N PHE A 140 22.04 6.09 -4.07
CA PHE A 140 22.60 4.86 -3.48
C PHE A 140 23.39 4.02 -4.49
N ILE A 141 22.92 3.89 -5.73
CA ILE A 141 23.53 3.05 -6.77
C ILE A 141 24.12 3.83 -7.95
N GLY A 142 24.13 5.16 -7.88
CA GLY A 142 24.71 6.02 -8.92
C GLY A 142 23.98 5.92 -10.26
N GLU A 143 24.72 6.07 -11.36
CA GLU A 143 24.20 6.08 -12.74
C GLU A 143 23.47 4.79 -13.13
N GLU A 144 23.76 3.68 -12.45
CA GLU A 144 23.06 2.42 -12.68
C GLU A 144 21.56 2.48 -12.31
N ALA A 145 21.13 3.50 -11.57
CA ALA A 145 19.71 3.76 -11.34
C ALA A 145 18.95 4.01 -12.64
N GLU A 146 19.56 4.69 -13.61
CA GLU A 146 18.92 5.00 -14.89
C GLU A 146 18.69 3.76 -15.75
N SER A 147 19.67 2.85 -15.78
CA SER A 147 19.54 1.59 -16.51
C SER A 147 18.54 0.66 -15.83
N ALA A 148 18.54 0.60 -14.49
CA ALA A 148 17.58 -0.17 -13.72
C ALA A 148 16.14 0.33 -13.90
N ALA A 149 15.93 1.65 -13.92
CA ALA A 149 14.61 2.25 -14.09
C ALA A 149 13.95 1.95 -15.44
N LYS A 150 14.76 1.64 -16.47
CA LYS A 150 14.29 1.27 -17.81
C LYS A 150 13.82 -0.19 -17.92
N LEU A 151 14.11 -1.02 -16.92
CA LEU A 151 13.66 -2.41 -16.90
C LEU A 151 12.17 -2.49 -16.62
N ALA A 152 11.52 -3.56 -17.09
CA ALA A 152 10.08 -3.76 -16.90
C ALA A 152 9.67 -3.81 -15.42
N ASN A 153 10.55 -4.33 -14.56
CA ASN A 153 10.36 -4.37 -13.11
C ASN A 153 11.66 -3.93 -12.39
N PRO A 154 11.83 -2.62 -12.13
CA PRO A 154 13.02 -2.08 -11.48
C PRO A 154 13.31 -2.65 -10.07
N PRO A 155 12.33 -2.85 -9.16
CA PRO A 155 12.64 -3.47 -7.86
C PRO A 155 13.10 -4.93 -8.01
N ASP A 156 12.46 -5.73 -8.86
CA ASP A 156 12.92 -7.12 -9.11
C ASP A 156 14.37 -7.14 -9.62
N ALA A 157 14.73 -6.20 -10.50
CA ALA A 157 16.09 -6.07 -10.99
C ALA A 157 17.12 -5.85 -9.86
N MET A 158 16.75 -5.14 -8.79
CA MET A 158 17.64 -4.99 -7.63
C MET A 158 17.79 -6.30 -6.85
N VAL A 159 16.73 -7.09 -6.70
CA VAL A 159 16.80 -8.41 -6.07
C VAL A 159 17.73 -9.32 -6.86
N ARG A 160 17.59 -9.34 -8.20
CA ARG A 160 18.47 -10.13 -9.08
C ARG A 160 19.93 -9.71 -8.96
N ARG A 161 20.22 -8.40 -8.97
CA ARG A 161 21.58 -7.88 -8.77
C ARG A 161 22.19 -8.27 -7.43
N MET A 162 21.42 -8.20 -6.34
CA MET A 162 21.87 -8.66 -5.03
C MET A 162 22.19 -10.17 -5.03
N GLY A 163 21.37 -10.97 -5.73
CA GLY A 163 21.61 -12.41 -5.90
C GLY A 163 22.86 -12.71 -6.73
N GLU A 164 23.08 -11.98 -7.81
CA GLU A 164 24.29 -12.07 -8.64
C GLU A 164 25.55 -11.72 -7.85
N ARG A 165 25.48 -10.68 -7.00
CA ARG A 165 26.56 -10.31 -6.08
C ARG A 165 26.84 -11.40 -5.05
N ALA A 166 25.81 -11.95 -4.42
CA ALA A 166 25.96 -13.07 -3.48
C ALA A 166 26.60 -14.31 -4.17
N ALA A 167 26.19 -14.61 -5.40
CA ALA A 167 26.76 -15.71 -6.18
C ALA A 167 28.22 -15.44 -6.58
N ALA A 168 28.58 -14.19 -6.89
CA ALA A 168 29.96 -13.80 -7.16
C ALA A 168 30.87 -13.97 -5.93
N LEU A 169 30.40 -13.55 -4.75
CA LEU A 169 31.11 -13.74 -3.48
C LEU A 169 31.34 -15.21 -3.16
N TYR A 170 30.34 -16.07 -3.42
CA TYR A 170 30.46 -17.51 -3.25
C TYR A 170 31.49 -18.11 -4.22
N ARG A 171 31.43 -17.76 -5.51
CA ARG A 171 32.40 -18.25 -6.52
C ARG A 171 33.83 -17.79 -6.22
N ALA A 172 33.99 -16.61 -5.61
CA ALA A 172 35.28 -16.08 -5.18
C ALA A 172 35.79 -16.70 -3.85
N GLY A 173 35.03 -17.59 -3.22
CA GLY A 173 35.37 -18.19 -1.92
C GLY A 173 35.30 -17.22 -0.74
N SER A 174 34.69 -16.04 -0.92
CA SER A 174 34.54 -15.03 0.15
C SER A 174 33.42 -15.36 1.13
N ILE A 175 32.45 -16.18 0.71
CA ILE A 175 31.43 -16.78 1.57
C ILE A 175 31.33 -18.26 1.26
N ASP A 176 30.99 -19.06 2.28
CA ASP A 176 30.78 -20.49 2.14
C ASP A 176 29.37 -20.81 1.60
N VAL A 177 29.10 -22.10 1.37
CA VAL A 177 27.79 -22.57 0.86
C VAL A 177 26.66 -22.21 1.82
N MET A 178 26.91 -22.29 3.14
CA MET A 178 25.90 -21.96 4.14
C MET A 178 25.59 -20.47 4.13
N GLY A 179 26.62 -19.62 4.01
CA GLY A 179 26.45 -18.19 3.88
C GLY A 179 25.70 -17.78 2.63
N TYR A 180 26.03 -18.39 1.48
CA TYR A 180 25.28 -18.16 0.25
C TYR A 180 23.79 -18.53 0.41
N ARG A 181 23.50 -19.71 0.98
CA ARG A 181 22.12 -20.16 1.23
C ARG A 181 21.35 -19.20 2.14
N ILE A 182 21.98 -18.71 3.21
CA ILE A 182 21.35 -17.76 4.14
C ILE A 182 20.99 -16.46 3.43
N LEU A 183 21.89 -15.92 2.60
CA LEU A 183 21.63 -14.70 1.85
C LEU A 183 20.53 -14.91 0.80
N ASP A 184 20.59 -15.99 0.03
CA ASP A 184 19.58 -16.33 -0.98
C ASP A 184 18.18 -16.49 -0.38
N GLU A 185 18.07 -17.14 0.78
CA GLU A 185 16.80 -17.27 1.48
C GLU A 185 16.22 -15.90 1.90
N ARG A 186 17.07 -14.96 2.33
CA ARG A 186 16.63 -13.59 2.64
C ARG A 186 16.17 -12.84 1.39
N LEU A 187 16.87 -12.99 0.28
CA LEU A 187 16.47 -12.40 -1.00
C LEU A 187 15.14 -12.98 -1.50
N SER A 188 14.92 -14.28 -1.32
CA SER A 188 13.65 -14.94 -1.63
C SER A 188 12.49 -14.36 -0.81
N GLN A 189 12.69 -14.09 0.49
CA GLN A 189 11.64 -13.44 1.31
C GLN A 189 11.35 -11.99 0.87
N ILE A 190 12.38 -11.24 0.47
CA ILE A 190 12.22 -9.89 -0.09
C ILE A 190 11.41 -9.95 -1.40
N ALA A 191 11.73 -10.90 -2.29
CA ALA A 191 10.98 -11.11 -3.53
C ALA A 191 9.52 -11.50 -3.26
N ALA A 192 9.27 -12.37 -2.28
CA ALA A 192 7.91 -12.74 -1.88
C ALA A 192 7.10 -11.54 -1.37
N ALA A 193 7.72 -10.65 -0.57
CA ALA A 193 7.09 -9.43 -0.11
C ALA A 193 6.79 -8.45 -1.26
N GLN A 194 7.69 -8.32 -2.24
CA GLN A 194 7.46 -7.55 -3.46
C GLN A 194 6.27 -8.11 -4.25
N ALA A 195 6.26 -9.42 -4.54
CA ALA A 195 5.18 -10.08 -5.28
C ALA A 195 3.83 -9.92 -4.55
N GLY A 196 3.81 -9.99 -3.23
CA GLY A 196 2.64 -9.68 -2.41
C GLY A 196 2.15 -8.23 -2.61
N CYS A 197 3.05 -7.26 -2.63
CA CYS A 197 2.70 -5.86 -2.88
C CYS A 197 2.15 -5.65 -4.30
N GLU A 198 2.75 -6.30 -5.31
CA GLU A 198 2.28 -6.26 -6.69
C GLU A 198 0.90 -6.90 -6.84
N ARG A 199 0.64 -8.04 -6.18
CA ARG A 199 -0.69 -8.67 -6.13
C ARG A 199 -1.72 -7.71 -5.54
N ILE A 200 -1.41 -7.06 -4.42
CA ILE A 200 -2.30 -6.05 -3.85
C ILE A 200 -2.54 -4.96 -4.89
N MET A 201 -1.50 -4.36 -5.47
CA MET A 201 -1.65 -3.30 -6.46
C MET A 201 -2.51 -3.72 -7.67
N GLY A 202 -2.29 -4.92 -8.21
CA GLY A 202 -2.92 -5.41 -9.44
C GLY A 202 -4.30 -6.05 -9.25
N THR A 203 -4.67 -6.44 -8.03
CA THR A 203 -5.93 -7.16 -7.76
C THR A 203 -6.86 -6.29 -6.91
N PRO A 204 -7.67 -5.38 -7.47
CA PRO A 204 -8.62 -4.59 -6.69
C PRO A 204 -9.71 -5.48 -6.07
N LEU A 205 -10.50 -4.90 -5.15
CA LEU A 205 -11.71 -5.58 -4.67
C LEU A 205 -12.64 -5.89 -5.86
N PRO A 206 -13.35 -7.02 -5.85
CA PRO A 206 -14.26 -7.37 -6.93
C PRO A 206 -15.24 -6.23 -7.23
N PHE A 207 -15.46 -5.97 -8.51
CA PHE A 207 -16.28 -4.84 -8.97
C PHE A 207 -17.69 -4.82 -8.38
N ALA A 208 -18.27 -6.00 -8.11
CA ALA A 208 -19.56 -6.15 -7.45
C ALA A 208 -19.63 -5.43 -6.08
N TYR A 209 -18.53 -5.38 -5.32
CA TYR A 209 -18.46 -4.62 -4.06
C TYR A 209 -18.34 -3.11 -4.25
N THR A 210 -18.09 -2.65 -5.48
CA THR A 210 -17.80 -1.24 -5.78
C THR A 210 -18.95 -0.54 -6.50
N LEU A 211 -19.78 -1.31 -7.22
CA LEU A 211 -20.97 -0.83 -7.97
C LEU A 211 -22.15 -0.46 -7.05
N LEU A 212 -22.20 -1.05 -5.86
CA LEU A 212 -23.22 -0.82 -4.82
C LEU A 212 -22.73 0.18 -3.77
#